data_AF-A0A5E4IQM9-F1
#
_entry.id   AF-A0A5E4IQM9-F1
#
_cell.length_a   1.000
_cell.length_b   1.000
_cell.length_c   1.000
_cell.angle_alpha   90.00
_cell.angle_beta   90.00
_cell.angle_gamma   90.00
#
_symmetry.space_group_name_H-M   'P 1'
#
loop_
_entity.id
_entity.type
_entity.pdbx_description
1 polymer ?
#
loop_
_entity_poly.entity_id
_entity_poly.type
_entity_poly.pdbx_seq_one_letter_code
_entity_poly.pdbx_strand_id
1 'polypeptide(L)'
;MNMKPLALTALMLGSLLLALGAYELNQYVTTSAALAPSMAMLDQLSSSESALTQLGIGTSELASTKQTLSNATGSLMQMALIDVFAGALFIVLGVAFYPKETR
;
A
#
# COMPACT_ATOMS: atom_id res chain seq x y z
N MET A 1 38.25 2.36 -2.76
CA MET A 1 37.13 2.93 -1.98
C MET A 1 36.60 1.84 -1.06
N ASN A 2 36.47 2.08 0.25
CA ASN A 2 35.98 1.05 1.19
C ASN A 2 34.46 0.90 0.97
N MET A 3 34.02 -0.17 0.31
CA MET A 3 32.61 -0.41 -0.04
C MET A 3 31.78 -0.95 1.15
N LYS A 4 32.44 -1.36 2.25
CA LYS A 4 31.79 -1.86 3.49
C LYS A 4 30.69 -0.95 4.04
N PRO A 5 30.93 0.35 4.29
CA PRO A 5 29.89 1.24 4.81
C PRO A 5 28.70 1.37 3.85
N LEU A 6 28.95 1.42 2.54
CA LEU A 6 27.89 1.53 1.53
C LEU A 6 27.02 0.26 1.48
N ALA A 7 27.63 -0.91 1.56
CA ALA A 7 26.92 -2.19 1.60
C ALA A 7 26.07 -2.31 2.88
N LEU A 8 26.61 -1.92 4.03
CA LEU A 8 25.89 -1.93 5.31
C LEU A 8 24.71 -0.94 5.34
N THR A 9 24.89 0.28 4.81
CA THR A 9 23.80 1.26 4.75
C THR A 9 22.70 0.79 3.81
N ALA A 10 23.04 0.22 2.65
CA ALA A 10 22.08 -0.37 1.74
C ALA A 10 21.29 -1.52 2.38
N LEU A 11 21.96 -2.42 3.12
CA LEU A 11 21.27 -3.50 3.85
C LEU A 11 20.32 -2.96 4.93
N MET A 12 20.75 -1.97 5.72
CA MET A 12 19.88 -1.33 6.73
C MET A 12 18.67 -0.66 6.09
N LEU A 13 18.89 0.21 5.09
CA LEU A 13 17.81 0.89 4.37
C LEU A 13 16.84 -0.12 3.73
N GLY A 14 17.36 -1.17 3.12
CA GLY A 14 16.56 -2.23 2.52
C GLY A 14 15.68 -2.95 3.54
N SER A 15 16.25 -3.29 4.71
CA SER A 15 15.50 -3.94 5.79
C SER A 15 14.42 -3.03 6.41
N LEU A 16 14.71 -1.74 6.55
CA LEU A 16 13.74 -0.74 7.04
C LEU A 16 12.57 -0.57 6.08
N LEU A 17 12.85 -0.47 4.77
CA LEU A 17 11.81 -0.35 3.75
C LEU A 17 10.95 -1.61 3.64
N LEU A 18 11.52 -2.80 3.82
CA LEU A 18 10.72 -4.03 3.89
C LEU A 18 9.81 -4.07 5.12
N ALA A 19 10.30 -3.60 6.28
CA ALA A 19 9.48 -3.49 7.48
C ALA A 19 8.35 -2.45 7.31
N LEU A 20 8.65 -1.31 6.68
CA LEU A 20 7.67 -0.27 6.36
C LEU A 20 6.62 -0.80 5.38
N GLY A 21 7.05 -1.41 4.28
CA GLY A 21 6.16 -2.01 3.29
C GLY A 21 5.27 -3.12 3.88
N ALA A 22 5.79 -3.94 4.81
CA ALA A 22 4.98 -4.94 5.51
C ALA A 22 3.92 -4.28 6.43
N TYR A 23 4.27 -3.19 7.10
CA TYR A 23 3.33 -2.43 7.92
C TYR A 23 2.24 -1.76 7.06
N GLU A 24 2.61 -1.13 5.95
CA GLU A 24 1.67 -0.51 5.01
C GLU A 24 0.75 -1.54 4.36
N LEU A 25 1.27 -2.72 4.02
CA LEU A 25 0.47 -3.82 3.47
C LEU A 25 -0.52 -4.35 4.51
N ASN A 26 -0.12 -4.45 5.78
CA ASN A 26 -1.04 -4.81 6.86
C ASN A 26 -2.11 -3.72 7.08
N GLN A 27 -1.75 -2.43 6.99
CA GLN A 27 -2.71 -1.34 7.01
C GLN A 27 -3.70 -1.41 5.84
N TYR A 28 -3.21 -1.71 4.63
CA TYR A 28 -4.05 -1.88 3.45
C TYR A 28 -5.07 -3.00 3.67
N VAL A 29 -4.63 -4.18 4.14
CA VAL A 29 -5.52 -5.32 4.40
C VAL A 29 -6.55 -4.98 5.46
N THR A 30 -6.12 -4.37 6.57
CA THR A 30 -7.01 -4.01 7.68
C THR A 30 -8.03 -2.95 7.24
N THR A 31 -7.58 -1.92 6.53
CA THR A 31 -8.43 -0.84 6.01
C THR A 31 -9.40 -1.37 4.96
N SER A 32 -8.94 -2.21 4.03
CA SER A 32 -9.78 -2.83 3.01
C SER A 32 -10.86 -3.71 3.64
N ALA A 33 -10.51 -4.52 4.64
CA ALA A 33 -11.47 -5.35 5.37
C ALA A 33 -12.50 -4.50 6.15
N ALA A 34 -12.08 -3.38 6.74
CA ALA A 34 -12.98 -2.46 7.44
C ALA A 34 -13.91 -1.69 6.47
N LEU A 35 -13.46 -1.39 5.25
CA LEU A 35 -14.24 -0.68 4.24
C LEU A 35 -15.15 -1.59 3.41
N ALA A 36 -14.88 -2.89 3.35
CA ALA A 36 -15.67 -3.85 2.55
C ALA A 36 -17.17 -3.86 2.90
N PRO A 37 -17.60 -3.86 4.18
CA PRO A 37 -19.02 -3.75 4.54
C PRO A 37 -19.65 -2.44 4.06
N SER A 38 -18.92 -1.33 4.21
CA SER A 38 -19.38 -0.01 3.77
C SER A 38 -19.53 0.04 2.25
N MET A 39 -18.59 -0.53 1.49
CA MET A 39 -18.69 -0.63 0.03
C MET A 39 -19.87 -1.51 -0.40
N ALA A 40 -20.10 -2.64 0.28
CA ALA A 40 -21.25 -3.50 0.01
C ALA A 40 -22.60 -2.79 0.30
N MET A 41 -22.66 -1.98 1.37
CA MET A 41 -23.83 -1.14 1.65
C MET A 41 -24.04 -0.08 0.56
N LEU A 42 -22.97 0.58 0.10
CA LEU A 42 -23.04 1.54 -1.00
C LEU A 42 -23.46 0.88 -2.32
N ASP A 43 -23.11 -0.38 -2.56
CA ASP A 43 -23.58 -1.18 -3.73
C ASP A 43 -25.08 -1.52 -3.64
N GLN A 44 -25.55 -1.92 -2.46
CA GLN A 44 -26.98 -2.12 -2.22
C GLN A 44 -27.75 -0.81 -2.38
N LEU A 45 -27.21 0.31 -1.90
CA LEU A 45 -27.84 1.63 -2.03
C LEU A 45 -27.89 2.12 -3.48
N SER A 46 -26.84 1.85 -4.29
CA SER A 46 -26.87 2.16 -5.73
C SER A 46 -27.94 1.38 -6.51
N SER A 47 -28.44 0.27 -5.95
CA SER A 47 -29.45 -0.57 -6.59
C SER A 47 -30.87 -0.05 -6.39
N SER A 48 -31.07 0.96 -5.52
CA SER A 48 -32.39 1.48 -5.17
C SER A 48 -32.43 3.00 -5.30
N GLU A 49 -32.88 3.46 -6.47
CA GLU A 49 -32.99 4.88 -6.82
C GLU A 49 -33.90 5.66 -5.86
N SER A 50 -34.91 5.00 -5.29
CA SER A 50 -35.81 5.53 -4.26
C SER A 50 -35.15 5.70 -2.88
N ALA A 51 -34.19 4.84 -2.53
CA ALA A 51 -33.42 4.96 -1.29
C ALA A 51 -32.39 6.10 -1.39
N LEU A 52 -31.77 6.27 -2.55
CA LEU A 52 -30.87 7.40 -2.86
C LEU A 52 -31.59 8.75 -2.74
N THR A 53 -32.82 8.85 -3.26
CA THR A 53 -33.62 10.07 -3.14
C THR A 53 -34.09 10.33 -1.70
N GLN A 54 -34.41 9.30 -0.92
CA GLN A 54 -34.73 9.45 0.51
C GLN A 54 -33.53 9.89 1.37
N LEU A 55 -32.32 9.45 1.04
CA LEU A 55 -31.09 9.90 1.71
C LEU A 55 -30.59 11.26 1.21
N GLY A 56 -31.20 11.83 0.16
CA GLY A 56 -30.78 13.09 -0.44
C GLY A 56 -29.40 13.01 -1.13
N ILE A 57 -28.91 11.80 -1.43
CA ILE A 57 -27.60 11.58 -2.06
C ILE A 57 -27.81 11.42 -3.56
N GLY A 58 -27.11 12.25 -4.35
CA GLY A 58 -27.10 12.11 -5.80
C GLY A 58 -26.35 10.85 -6.24
N THR A 59 -26.79 10.20 -7.32
CA THR A 59 -26.07 9.05 -7.93
C THR A 59 -24.61 9.40 -8.26
N SER A 60 -24.33 10.65 -8.65
CA SER A 60 -22.98 11.17 -8.90
C SER A 60 -22.13 11.27 -7.64
N GLU A 61 -22.71 11.62 -6.50
CA GLU A 61 -21.99 11.75 -5.22
C GLU A 61 -21.65 10.37 -4.66
N LEU A 62 -22.56 9.40 -4.80
CA LEU A 62 -22.30 8.01 -4.44
C LEU A 62 -21.15 7.41 -5.28
N ALA A 63 -21.17 7.63 -6.60
CA ALA A 63 -20.11 7.17 -7.49
C ALA A 63 -18.75 7.82 -7.14
N SER A 64 -18.73 9.13 -6.88
CA SER A 64 -17.52 9.86 -6.46
C SER A 64 -16.96 9.33 -5.14
N THR A 65 -17.83 9.02 -4.17
CA THR A 65 -17.43 8.47 -2.88
C THR A 65 -16.81 7.07 -3.03
N LYS A 66 -17.44 6.18 -3.80
CA LYS A 66 -16.88 4.86 -4.12
C LYS A 66 -15.52 4.97 -4.80
N GLN A 67 -15.39 5.85 -5.78
CA GLN A 67 -14.13 6.06 -6.49
C GLN A 67 -13.04 6.61 -5.58
N THR A 68 -13.37 7.56 -4.70
CA THR A 68 -12.43 8.13 -3.73
C THR A 68 -11.95 7.07 -2.73
N LEU A 69 -12.86 6.26 -2.20
CA LEU A 69 -12.51 5.14 -1.32
C LEU A 69 -11.59 4.12 -2.03
N SER A 70 -11.94 3.78 -3.28
CA SER A 70 -11.16 2.85 -4.09
C SER A 70 -9.76 3.39 -4.37
N ASN A 71 -9.64 4.66 -4.78
CA ASN A 71 -8.36 5.30 -5.05
C ASN A 71 -7.49 5.41 -3.78
N ALA A 72 -8.07 5.77 -2.64
CA ALA A 72 -7.35 5.87 -1.37
C ALA A 72 -6.83 4.50 -0.89
N THR A 73 -7.64 3.45 -1.06
CA THR A 73 -7.23 2.08 -0.73
C THR A 73 -6.17 1.58 -1.72
N GLY A 74 -6.32 1.93 -3.00
CA GLY A 74 -5.33 1.62 -4.04
C GLY A 74 -3.99 2.33 -3.82
N SER A 75 -3.98 3.59 -3.36
CA SER A 75 -2.74 4.30 -3.08
C SER A 75 -1.97 3.67 -1.91
N LEU A 76 -2.66 3.20 -0.87
CA LEU A 76 -2.03 2.48 0.24
C LEU A 76 -1.33 1.20 -0.25
N MET A 77 -1.98 0.44 -1.14
CA MET A 77 -1.36 -0.74 -1.75
C MET A 77 -0.14 -0.39 -2.61
N GLN A 78 -0.23 0.68 -3.39
CA GLN A 78 0.87 1.12 -4.25
C GLN A 78 2.09 1.56 -3.44
N MET A 79 1.91 2.32 -2.36
CA MET A 79 3.00 2.70 -1.46
C MET A 79 3.67 1.46 -0.85
N ALA A 80 2.86 0.52 -0.33
CA ALA A 80 3.38 -0.71 0.25
C ALA A 80 4.23 -1.51 -0.74
N LEU A 81 3.78 -1.59 -2.00
CA LEU A 81 4.54 -2.26 -3.05
C LEU A 81 5.85 -1.53 -3.38
N ILE A 82 5.82 -0.20 -3.51
CA ILE A 82 7.02 0.61 -3.77
C ILE A 82 8.07 0.35 -2.69
N ASP A 83 7.68 0.36 -1.42
CA ASP A 83 8.60 0.15 -0.31
C ASP A 83 9.13 -1.28 -0.26
N VAL A 84 8.29 -2.28 -0.55
CA VAL A 84 8.75 -3.68 -0.65
C VAL A 84 9.77 -3.84 -1.79
N PHE A 85 9.50 -3.29 -2.97
CA PHE A 85 10.40 -3.41 -4.13
C PHE A 85 11.70 -2.62 -3.92
N ALA A 86 11.60 -1.38 -3.44
CA ALA A 86 12.77 -0.57 -3.11
C ALA A 86 13.61 -1.24 -2.02
N GLY A 87 12.96 -1.77 -0.97
CA GLY A 87 13.62 -2.50 0.09
C GLY A 87 14.35 -3.74 -0.41
N ALA A 88 13.70 -4.56 -1.25
CA ALA A 88 14.32 -5.72 -1.87
C ALA A 88 15.53 -5.34 -2.75
N LEU A 89 15.42 -4.28 -3.55
CA LEU A 89 16.54 -3.78 -4.37
C LEU A 89 17.73 -3.36 -3.51
N PHE A 90 17.49 -2.63 -2.43
CA PHE A 90 18.56 -2.20 -1.52
C PHE A 90 19.23 -3.37 -0.81
N ILE A 91 18.49 -4.42 -0.44
CA ILE A 91 19.09 -5.64 0.10
C ILE A 91 19.96 -6.33 -0.95
N VAL A 92 19.46 -6.50 -2.19
CA VAL A 92 20.23 -7.14 -3.27
C VAL A 92 21.53 -6.37 -3.55
N LEU A 93 21.46 -5.04 -3.63
CA LEU A 93 22.64 -4.18 -3.79
C LEU A 93 23.59 -4.32 -2.59
N GLY A 94 23.04 -4.31 -1.38
CA GLY A 94 23.81 -4.47 -0.15
C GLY A 94 24.58 -5.79 -0.10
N VAL A 95 23.97 -6.90 -0.49
CA VAL A 95 24.61 -8.23 -0.59
C VAL A 95 25.66 -8.26 -1.72
N ALA A 96 25.36 -7.66 -2.87
CA ALA A 96 26.27 -7.63 -4.02
C ALA A 96 27.57 -6.84 -3.72
N PHE A 97 27.46 -5.73 -3.00
CA PHE A 97 28.60 -4.89 -2.62
C PHE A 97 29.24 -5.29 -1.28
N TYR A 98 28.65 -6.22 -0.54
CA TYR A 98 29.26 -6.72 0.69
C TYR A 98 30.58 -7.43 0.33
N PRO A 99 31.72 -7.02 0.90
CA PRO A 99 32.99 -7.65 0.56
C PRO A 99 32.96 -9.10 1.01
N LYS A 100 33.05 -10.00 0.03
CA LYS A 100 33.28 -11.42 0.26
C LYS A 100 34.71 -11.55 0.75
N GLU A 101 34.91 -12.17 1.91
CA GLU A 101 36.25 -12.56 2.33
C GLU A 101 36.79 -13.57 1.30
N THR A 102 37.62 -13.08 0.38
CA THR A 102 38.46 -13.94 -0.44
C THR A 102 39.48 -14.58 0.51
N ARG A 103 39.24 -15.86 0.83
CA ARG A 103 40.26 -16.76 1.39
C ARG A 103 41.45 -16.87 0.45
#